data_AF-A0A844SCB4-F1
#
_entry.id   AF-A0A844SCB4-F1
#
_cell.length_a   1.000
_cell.length_b   1.000
_cell.length_c   1.000
_cell.angle_alpha   90.00
_cell.angle_beta   90.00
_cell.angle_gamma   90.00
#
_symmetry.space_group_name_H-M   'P 1'
#
loop_
_entity.id
_entity.type
_entity.pdbx_description
1 polymer ?
#
loop_
_entity_poly.entity_id
_entity_poly.type
_entity_poly.pdbx_seq_one_letter_code
_entity_poly.pdbx_strand_id
1 'polypeptide(L)' 'MEEYDLYINVKKPAIGLYVRKGAGLPDLADKDDWVFDGTAAQDLLPPGVVKGVGADGHAFRDMD' A
#
# COMPACT_ATOMS: atom_id res chain seq x y z
N MET A 1 -8.83 -15.36 -1.29
CA MET A 1 -7.55 -14.80 -1.78
C MET A 1 -7.34 -13.51 -1.02
N GLU A 2 -6.18 -13.31 -0.41
CA GLU A 2 -5.89 -12.01 0.22
C GLU A 2 -5.56 -10.98 -0.86
N GLU A 3 -6.09 -9.78 -0.69
CA GLU A 3 -5.94 -8.66 -1.61
C GLU A 3 -5.54 -7.42 -0.82
N TYR A 4 -4.84 -6.51 -1.49
CA TYR A 4 -4.27 -5.32 -0.89
C TYR A 4 -4.55 -4.11 -1.75
N ASP A 5 -4.98 -3.04 -1.11
CA ASP A 5 -5.21 -1.77 -1.78
C ASP A 5 -3.89 -1.01 -1.87
N LEU A 6 -3.60 -0.50 -3.07
CA LEU A 6 -2.46 0.31 -3.38
C LEU A 6 -2.87 1.79 -3.42
N TYR A 7 -2.08 2.59 -2.74
CA TYR A 7 -2.12 4.05 -2.80
C TYR A 7 -0.78 4.57 -3.33
N ILE A 8 -0.82 5.53 -4.24
CA ILE A 8 0.36 6.21 -4.78
C ILE A 8 0.46 7.60 -4.16
N ASN A 9 1.67 8.00 -3.79
CA ASN A 9 1.90 9.35 -3.29
C ASN A 9 2.07 10.33 -4.45
N VAL A 10 1.20 11.34 -4.58
CA VAL A 10 1.25 12.31 -5.70
C VAL A 10 2.49 13.21 -5.65
N LYS A 11 3.09 13.41 -4.46
CA LYS A 11 4.35 14.14 -4.30
C LYS A 11 5.58 13.24 -4.48
N LYS A 12 5.41 11.92 -4.34
CA LYS A 12 6.47 10.90 -4.43
C LYS A 12 5.97 9.70 -5.25
N PRO A 13 5.84 9.85 -6.59
CA PRO A 13 5.20 8.83 -7.43
C PRO A 13 5.96 7.50 -7.48
N ALA A 14 7.23 7.48 -7.07
CA ALA A 14 8.03 6.27 -6.94
C ALA A 14 7.68 5.43 -5.69
N ILE A 15 6.78 5.89 -4.82
CA ILE A 15 6.43 5.17 -3.58
C ILE A 15 4.97 4.74 -3.62
N GLY A 16 4.75 3.43 -3.52
CA GLY A 16 3.46 2.81 -3.27
C GLY A 16 3.27 2.46 -1.80
N LEU A 17 2.05 2.65 -1.31
CA LEU A 17 1.60 2.22 0.01
C LEU A 17 0.55 1.14 -0.17
N TYR A 18 0.83 -0.04 0.37
CA TYR A 18 -0.10 -1.16 0.40
C TYR A 18 -0.75 -1.28 1.78
N VAL A 19 -2.05 -1.55 1.79
CA VAL A 19 -2.83 -1.87 2.98
C VAL A 19 -3.72 -3.07 2.70
N ARG A 20 -4.30 -3.70 3.73
CA ARG A 20 -5.32 -4.74 3.50
C ARG A 20 -6.50 -4.13 2.75
N LYS A 21 -7.07 -4.88 1.80
CA LYS A 21 -8.24 -4.44 1.05
C LYS A 21 -9.36 -3.94 1.97
N GLY A 22 -9.83 -2.72 1.74
CA GLY A 22 -10.89 -2.07 2.51
C GLY A 22 -10.47 -1.52 3.88
N ALA A 23 -9.20 -1.61 4.28
CA ALA A 23 -8.73 -1.02 5.54
C ALA A 23 -8.65 0.51 5.48
N GLY A 24 -8.52 1.09 4.28
CA GLY A 24 -8.28 2.51 4.09
C GLY A 24 -6.86 2.93 4.46
N LEU A 25 -6.60 4.23 4.38
CA LEU A 25 -5.29 4.78 4.72
C LEU A 25 -5.03 4.72 6.24
N PRO A 26 -3.83 4.29 6.66
CA PRO A 26 -3.41 4.33 8.06
C PRO A 26 -3.25 5.79 8.52
N ASP A 27 -2.99 6.01 9.81
CA ASP A 27 -2.84 7.36 10.37
C ASP A 27 -1.55 8.07 9.95
N LEU A 28 -1.50 8.51 8.69
CA LEU A 28 -0.38 9.24 8.09
C LEU A 28 -0.60 10.75 8.21
N ALA A 29 0.47 11.48 8.49
CA ALA A 29 0.45 12.94 8.50
C ALA A 29 0.08 13.53 7.13
N ASP A 30 0.49 12.85 6.05
CA ASP A 30 0.30 13.30 4.66
C ASP A 30 -0.79 12.51 3.93
N LYS A 31 -1.88 12.10 4.61
CA LYS A 31 -2.97 11.29 4.02
C LYS A 31 -3.50 11.83 2.70
N ASP A 32 -3.64 13.15 2.58
CA ASP A 32 -4.16 13.82 1.38
C ASP A 32 -3.24 13.66 0.14
N ASP A 33 -1.96 13.35 0.36
CA ASP A 33 -1.02 13.10 -0.73
C ASP A 33 -1.13 11.67 -1.29
N TRP A 34 -1.88 10.78 -0.64
CA TRP A 34 -2.04 9.38 -1.05
C TRP A 34 -3.35 9.18 -1.79
N VAL A 35 -3.24 8.77 -3.05
CA VAL A 35 -4.38 8.53 -3.92
C VAL A 35 -4.51 7.04 -4.18
N PHE A 36 -5.72 6.51 -4.03
CA PHE A 36 -5.99 5.12 -4.37
C PHE A 36 -5.75 4.87 -5.86
N ASP A 37 -4.92 3.88 -6.17
CA ASP A 37 -4.54 3.51 -7.53
C ASP A 37 -5.21 2.21 -7.96
N GLY A 38 -5.34 1.23 -7.06
CA GLY A 38 -6.02 -0.02 -7.36
C GLY A 38 -5.87 -1.07 -6.27
N THR A 39 -6.27 -2.30 -6.59
CA THR A 39 -6.16 -3.45 -5.69
C THR A 39 -5.32 -4.54 -6.36
N ALA A 40 -4.41 -5.14 -5.61
CA ALA A 40 -3.54 -6.22 -6.07
C ALA A 40 -3.77 -7.50 -5.23
N ALA A 41 -3.77 -8.65 -5.89
CA ALA A 41 -3.78 -9.94 -5.22
C ALA A 41 -2.42 -10.21 -4.55
N GLN A 42 -2.42 -10.91 -3.41
CA GLN A 42 -1.21 -11.28 -2.67
C GLN A 42 -0.12 -11.91 -3.55
N ASP A 43 -0.50 -12.77 -4.50
CA ASP A 43 0.41 -13.48 -5.39
C ASP A 43 1.19 -12.56 -6.35
N LEU A 44 0.71 -11.33 -6.54
CA LEU A 44 1.35 -10.30 -7.38
C LEU A 44 2.24 -9.35 -6.57
N LEU A 45 2.32 -9.53 -5.26
CA LEU A 45 3.06 -8.64 -4.37
C LEU A 45 4.38 -9.25 -3.92
N PRO A 46 5.43 -8.41 -3.76
CA PRO A 46 6.65 -8.86 -3.12
C PRO A 46 6.36 -9.40 -1.70
N PRO A 47 6.99 -10.51 -1.28
CA PRO A 47 6.77 -11.07 0.06
C PRO A 47 7.05 -10.09 1.20
N GLY A 48 7.94 -9.11 0.99
CA GLY A 48 8.22 -8.05 1.97
C GLY A 48 7.01 -7.13 2.21
N VAL A 49 6.23 -6.83 1.16
CA VAL A 49 5.01 -6.02 1.27
C VAL A 49 3.95 -6.78 2.07
N VAL A 50 3.70 -8.04 1.73
CA VAL A 50 2.73 -8.90 2.43
C VAL A 50 3.08 -9.01 3.92
N LYS A 51 4.37 -9.24 4.25
CA LYS A 51 4.84 -9.30 5.63
C LYS A 51 4.68 -7.96 6.36
N GLY A 52 5.03 -6.84 5.72
CA GLY A 52 4.86 -5.51 6.31
C GLY A 52 3.40 -5.20 6.62
N VAL A 53 2.49 -5.43 5.67
CA VAL A 53 1.05 -5.24 5.92
C VAL A 53 0.54 -6.16 7.04
N GLY A 54 1.06 -7.39 7.12
CA GLY A 54 0.73 -8.32 8.19
C GLY A 54 1.16 -7.84 9.58
N ALA A 55 2.31 -7.17 9.69
CA ALA A 55 2.87 -6.70 10.96
C ALA A 55 2.36 -5.32 11.37
N ASP A 56 2.32 -4.36 10.43
CA ASP A 56 2.12 -2.94 10.69
C ASP A 56 0.77 -2.43 10.16
N GLY A 57 -0.04 -3.29 9.54
CA GLY A 57 -1.29 -2.92 8.87
C GLY A 57 -1.09 -2.23 7.52
N HIS A 58 0.14 -1.88 7.17
CA HIS A 58 0.53 -1.24 5.92
C HIS A 58 1.97 -1.58 5.54
N ALA A 59 2.36 -1.36 4.29
CA ALA A 59 3.74 -1.48 3.83
C ALA A 59 4.04 -0.51 2.70
N PHE A 60 5.24 0.06 2.71
CA PHE A 60 5.74 0.87 1.61
C PHE A 60 6.53 0.01 0.62
N ARG A 61 6.40 0.35 -0.66
CA ARG A 61 7.12 -0.28 -1.75
C ARG A 61 7.67 0.80 -2.68
N ASP A 62 8.94 0.70 -2.99
CA ASP A 62 9.55 1.47 -4.07
C ASP A 62 9.10 0.90 -5.43
N MET A 63 8.71 1.78 -6.35
CA MET A 63 8.19 1.48 -7.68
C MET A 63 9.17 1.80 -8.81
N ASP A 64 10.39 2.25 -8.49
CA ASP A 64 11.50 2.43 -9.44
C ASP A 64 12.07 1.09 -9.96
#